data_AF-A0A970YSP9-F1
#
_entry.id   AF-A0A970YSP9-F1
#
_cell.length_a   1.000
_cell.length_b   1.000
_cell.length_c   1.000
_cell.angle_alpha   90.00
_cell.angle_beta   90.00
_cell.angle_gamma   90.00
#
_symmetry.space_group_name_H-M   'P 1'
#
loop_
_entity.id
_entity.type
_entity.pdbx_description
1 polymer ?
#
loop_
_entity_poly.entity_id
_entity_poly.type
_entity_poly.pdbx_seq_one_letter_code
_entity_poly.pdbx_strand_id
1 'polypeptide(L)'
;MNIKFDPNNNVIKLCIMGMSLEEGGNVQDASMMFHKAWNEATDDYEKFIAAYHLARQQKNIADKLKWMETSMQCALNINDDNVKSAYATLYANIAQCYEELHDSDNAKRNYELSDSYKGAPSDKGPFYHGTKADLKVGDLLTAGGVSNYEPELQMNHIYFTANPNGAGLAAALAKGEGRERVYIIEPTGGFEDDPNVTDKKFPGNLTRSYRSKEPLRIIGEETEWRKLTTTQVSKWREDVAKKKGEIIN
;
A
#
# COMPACT_ATOMS: atom_id res chain seq x y z
N MET A 1 3.91 -15.74 -6.02
CA MET A 1 2.57 -15.13 -5.97
C MET A 1 2.62 -13.87 -6.79
N ASN A 2 1.71 -13.67 -7.75
CA ASN A 2 1.73 -12.49 -8.60
C ASN A 2 1.27 -11.26 -7.80
N ILE A 3 2.00 -10.15 -7.93
CA ILE A 3 1.64 -8.88 -7.32
C ILE A 3 0.40 -8.33 -8.02
N LYS A 4 -0.59 -7.91 -7.24
CA LYS A 4 -1.85 -7.37 -7.78
C LYS A 4 -1.91 -5.85 -7.83
N PHE A 5 -1.26 -5.14 -6.91
CA PHE A 5 -1.29 -3.69 -6.91
C PHE A 5 -0.45 -3.09 -8.05
N ASP A 6 -1.11 -2.49 -9.03
CA ASP A 6 -0.50 -1.67 -10.07
C ASP A 6 -1.19 -0.30 -10.15
N PRO A 7 -0.50 0.82 -9.89
CA PRO A 7 -1.09 2.15 -10.05
C PRO A 7 -1.51 2.48 -11.50
N ASN A 8 -1.15 1.66 -12.47
CA ASN A 8 -1.59 1.79 -13.85
C ASN A 8 -2.89 1.04 -14.16
N ASN A 9 -3.33 0.16 -13.27
CA ASN A 9 -4.63 -0.49 -13.36
C ASN A 9 -5.74 0.58 -13.43
N ASN A 10 -6.70 0.39 -14.32
CA ASN A 10 -7.72 1.38 -14.60
C ASN A 10 -8.67 1.61 -13.41
N VAL A 11 -9.07 0.54 -12.71
CA VAL A 11 -9.91 0.63 -11.50
C VAL A 11 -9.18 1.38 -10.39
N ILE A 12 -7.90 1.07 -10.16
CA ILE A 12 -7.06 1.78 -9.17
C ILE A 12 -6.95 3.27 -9.53
N LYS A 13 -6.76 3.61 -10.81
CA LYS A 13 -6.73 5.01 -11.26
C LYS A 13 -8.04 5.74 -10.98
N LEU A 14 -9.18 5.11 -11.26
CA LEU A 14 -10.49 5.68 -10.98
C LEU A 14 -10.67 5.92 -9.47
N CYS A 15 -10.27 4.98 -8.63
CA CYS A 15 -10.28 5.18 -7.17
C CYS A 15 -9.37 6.34 -6.74
N ILE A 16 -8.16 6.45 -7.30
CA ILE A 16 -7.25 7.57 -7.00
C ILE A 16 -7.85 8.91 -7.43
N MET A 17 -8.49 8.98 -8.59
CA MET A 17 -9.20 10.18 -9.05
C MET A 17 -10.36 10.53 -8.10
N GLY A 18 -11.14 9.53 -7.68
CA GLY A 18 -12.21 9.71 -6.70
C GLY A 18 -11.69 10.29 -5.38
N MET A 19 -10.59 9.73 -4.84
CA MET A 19 -9.96 10.24 -3.62
C MET A 19 -9.49 11.70 -3.76
N SER A 20 -8.86 12.07 -4.87
CA SER A 20 -8.45 13.46 -5.10
C SER A 20 -9.63 14.42 -5.24
N LEU A 21 -10.76 13.97 -5.77
CA LEU A 21 -12.00 14.75 -5.83
C LEU A 21 -12.62 14.92 -4.42
N GLU A 22 -12.61 13.87 -3.58
CA GLU A 22 -13.02 13.96 -2.18
C GLU A 22 -12.17 14.98 -1.39
N GLU A 23 -10.84 14.91 -1.54
CA GLU A 23 -9.90 15.85 -0.91
C GLU A 23 -10.15 17.30 -1.34
N GLY A 24 -10.61 17.50 -2.59
CA GLY A 24 -11.03 18.79 -3.13
C GLY A 24 -12.46 19.22 -2.75
N GLY A 25 -13.20 18.42 -1.98
CA GLY A 25 -14.58 18.70 -1.55
C GLY A 25 -15.66 18.36 -2.60
N ASN A 26 -15.29 17.76 -3.74
CA ASN A 26 -16.21 17.42 -4.81
C ASN A 26 -16.73 15.98 -4.66
N VAL A 27 -17.60 15.80 -3.66
CA VAL A 27 -18.11 14.49 -3.21
C VAL A 27 -18.94 13.78 -4.29
N GLN A 28 -19.72 14.53 -5.07
CA GLN A 28 -20.57 13.96 -6.12
C GLN A 28 -19.73 13.34 -7.25
N ASP A 29 -18.73 14.09 -7.75
CA ASP A 29 -17.86 13.58 -8.82
C ASP A 29 -16.97 12.44 -8.31
N ALA A 30 -16.55 12.48 -7.04
CA ALA A 30 -15.84 11.36 -6.42
C ALA A 30 -16.69 10.08 -6.42
N SER A 31 -17.96 10.18 -6.02
CA SER A 31 -18.91 9.07 -6.05
C SER A 31 -19.06 8.49 -7.46
N MET A 32 -19.14 9.34 -8.50
CA MET A 32 -19.18 8.88 -9.89
C MET A 32 -17.93 8.07 -10.27
N MET A 33 -16.74 8.49 -9.84
CA MET A 33 -15.50 7.75 -10.10
C MET A 33 -15.48 6.39 -9.43
N PHE A 34 -15.91 6.29 -8.16
CA PHE A 34 -15.97 5.00 -7.46
C PHE A 34 -17.01 4.04 -8.04
N HIS A 35 -18.18 4.55 -8.44
CA HIS A 35 -19.17 3.75 -9.15
C HIS A 35 -18.67 3.25 -10.50
N LYS A 36 -17.95 4.10 -11.24
CA LYS A 36 -17.30 3.69 -12.49
C LYS A 36 -16.24 2.61 -12.23
N ALA A 37 -15.42 2.77 -11.19
CA ALA A 37 -14.42 1.78 -10.77
C ALA A 37 -15.07 0.42 -10.47
N TRP A 38 -16.20 0.41 -9.76
CA TRP A 38 -16.95 -0.81 -9.46
C TRP A 38 -17.53 -1.48 -10.72
N ASN A 39 -18.12 -0.70 -11.62
CA ASN A 39 -18.73 -1.23 -12.84
C ASN A 39 -17.69 -1.77 -13.85
N GLU A 40 -16.48 -1.21 -13.84
CA GLU A 40 -15.37 -1.64 -14.70
C GLU A 40 -14.52 -2.75 -14.06
N ALA A 41 -14.73 -3.07 -12.78
CA ALA A 41 -13.99 -4.11 -12.08
C ALA A 41 -14.30 -5.51 -12.63
N THR A 42 -13.25 -6.23 -13.01
CA THR A 42 -13.31 -7.52 -13.67
C THR A 42 -12.96 -8.69 -12.76
N ASP A 43 -12.21 -8.44 -11.67
CA ASP A 43 -11.81 -9.44 -10.70
C ASP A 43 -12.13 -9.03 -9.25
N ASP A 44 -11.92 -9.96 -8.31
CA ASP A 44 -12.18 -9.71 -6.89
C ASP A 44 -11.23 -8.65 -6.29
N TYR A 45 -10.03 -8.45 -6.83
CA TYR A 45 -9.08 -7.49 -6.27
C TYR A 45 -9.50 -6.06 -6.61
N GLU A 46 -9.91 -5.84 -7.86
CA GLU A 46 -10.50 -4.60 -8.32
C GLU A 46 -11.81 -4.30 -7.58
N LYS A 47 -12.69 -5.30 -7.44
CA LYS A 47 -13.96 -5.16 -6.70
C LYS A 47 -13.75 -4.84 -5.23
N PHE A 48 -12.78 -5.49 -4.58
CA PHE A 48 -12.41 -5.23 -3.19
C PHE A 48 -12.08 -3.73 -2.98
N ILE A 49 -11.20 -3.17 -3.82
CA ILE A 49 -10.78 -1.77 -3.73
C ILE A 49 -11.97 -0.82 -4.02
N ALA A 50 -12.71 -1.08 -5.10
CA ALA A 50 -13.84 -0.23 -5.49
C ALA A 50 -14.95 -0.22 -4.43
N ALA A 51 -15.31 -1.40 -3.88
CA ALA A 51 -16.30 -1.53 -2.82
C ALA A 51 -15.90 -0.79 -1.53
N TYR A 52 -14.63 -0.85 -1.14
CA TYR A 52 -14.13 -0.12 0.03
C TYR A 52 -14.37 1.39 -0.09
N HIS A 53 -14.05 1.97 -1.25
CA HIS A 53 -14.26 3.40 -1.46
C HIS A 53 -15.75 3.76 -1.60
N LEU A 54 -16.56 2.91 -2.23
CA LEU A 54 -18.02 3.10 -2.26
C LEU A 54 -18.62 3.06 -0.85
N ALA A 55 -18.15 2.18 0.03
CA ALA A 55 -18.63 2.10 1.41
C ALA A 55 -18.43 3.43 2.15
N ARG A 56 -17.25 4.04 2.01
CA ARG A 56 -16.89 5.32 2.65
C ARG A 56 -17.77 6.50 2.21
N GLN A 57 -18.42 6.38 1.05
CA GLN A 57 -19.30 7.42 0.49
C GLN A 57 -20.77 7.29 0.93
N GLN A 58 -21.15 6.18 1.56
CA GLN A 58 -22.54 5.96 1.92
C GLN A 58 -22.95 6.83 3.11
N LYS A 59 -24.12 7.48 2.99
CA LYS A 59 -24.73 8.27 4.08
C LYS A 59 -25.53 7.42 5.05
N ASN A 60 -26.09 6.31 4.56
CA ASN A 60 -26.82 5.35 5.35
C ASN A 60 -25.85 4.29 5.88
N ILE A 61 -25.91 4.02 7.19
CA ILE A 61 -24.99 3.10 7.84
C ILE A 61 -25.19 1.63 7.41
N ALA A 62 -26.42 1.22 7.10
CA ALA A 62 -26.69 -0.13 6.58
C ALA A 62 -26.14 -0.31 5.16
N ASP A 63 -26.22 0.72 4.32
CA ASP A 63 -25.59 0.69 2.99
C ASP A 63 -24.06 0.70 3.09
N LYS A 64 -23.49 1.49 4.03
CA LYS A 64 -22.06 1.49 4.34
C LYS A 64 -21.60 0.10 4.76
N LEU A 65 -22.30 -0.53 5.70
CA LEU A 65 -22.03 -1.89 6.18
C LEU A 65 -22.03 -2.88 5.01
N LYS A 66 -23.10 -2.88 4.19
CA LYS A 66 -23.23 -3.78 3.04
C LYS A 66 -22.05 -3.67 2.08
N TRP A 67 -21.61 -2.45 1.74
CA TRP A 67 -20.45 -2.25 0.87
C TRP A 67 -19.13 -2.65 1.54
N MET A 68 -19.00 -2.43 2.85
CA MET A 68 -17.82 -2.85 3.61
C MET A 68 -17.71 -4.37 3.68
N GLU A 69 -18.83 -5.07 3.92
CA GLU A 69 -18.90 -6.54 3.86
C GLU A 69 -18.64 -7.07 2.44
N THR A 70 -19.12 -6.37 1.41
CA THR A 70 -18.81 -6.71 0.01
C THR A 70 -17.31 -6.62 -0.27
N SER A 71 -16.66 -5.54 0.19
CA SER A 71 -15.22 -5.36 0.09
C SER A 71 -14.46 -6.49 0.81
N MET A 72 -14.89 -6.81 2.04
CA MET A 72 -14.32 -7.91 2.83
C MET A 72 -14.48 -9.26 2.15
N GLN A 73 -15.65 -9.57 1.60
CA GLN A 73 -15.89 -10.84 0.92
C GLN A 73 -14.99 -11.00 -0.31
N CYS A 74 -14.85 -9.94 -1.13
CA CYS A 74 -13.92 -9.95 -2.26
C CYS A 74 -12.47 -10.19 -1.80
N ALA A 75 -12.04 -9.54 -0.71
CA ALA A 75 -10.70 -9.74 -0.15
C ALA A 75 -10.51 -11.16 0.43
N LEU A 76 -11.53 -11.76 1.03
CA LEU A 76 -11.53 -13.15 1.52
C LEU A 76 -11.51 -14.17 0.39
N ASN A 77 -12.12 -13.89 -0.77
CA ASN A 77 -12.05 -14.77 -1.93
C ASN A 77 -10.62 -14.89 -2.49
N ILE A 78 -9.80 -13.83 -2.32
CA ILE A 78 -8.41 -13.82 -2.76
C ILE A 78 -7.50 -14.51 -1.74
N ASN A 79 -7.66 -14.19 -0.43
CA ASN A 79 -6.97 -14.82 0.69
C ASN A 79 -5.45 -14.99 0.52
N ASP A 80 -4.78 -13.93 0.10
CA ASP A 80 -3.35 -13.96 -0.17
C ASP A 80 -2.63 -12.71 0.38
N ASP A 81 -1.30 -12.67 0.24
CA ASP A 81 -0.47 -11.59 0.81
C ASP A 81 -0.73 -10.23 0.13
N ASN A 82 -1.48 -10.16 -0.98
CA ASN A 82 -1.87 -8.90 -1.60
C ASN A 82 -3.03 -8.21 -0.87
N VAL A 83 -3.79 -8.93 -0.02
CA VAL A 83 -5.00 -8.38 0.61
C VAL A 83 -5.10 -8.62 2.11
N LYS A 84 -4.35 -9.58 2.67
CA LYS A 84 -4.45 -9.93 4.10
C LYS A 84 -4.19 -8.75 5.04
N SER A 85 -3.28 -7.85 4.68
CA SER A 85 -3.03 -6.63 5.46
C SER A 85 -4.27 -5.74 5.60
N ALA A 86 -5.24 -5.85 4.68
CA ALA A 86 -6.47 -5.06 4.73
C ALA A 86 -7.49 -5.60 5.74
N TYR A 87 -7.37 -6.86 6.18
CA TYR A 87 -8.40 -7.52 6.99
C TYR A 87 -8.63 -6.83 8.33
N ALA A 88 -7.55 -6.43 9.02
CA ALA A 88 -7.66 -5.70 10.28
C ALA A 88 -8.50 -4.42 10.11
N THR A 89 -8.21 -3.63 9.06
CA THR A 89 -8.91 -2.38 8.75
C THR A 89 -10.36 -2.61 8.33
N LEU A 90 -10.62 -3.60 7.47
CA LEU A 90 -11.98 -3.90 7.01
C LEU A 90 -12.86 -4.38 8.16
N TYR A 91 -12.38 -5.32 8.98
CA TYR A 91 -13.13 -5.80 10.13
C TYR A 91 -13.39 -4.68 11.16
N ALA A 92 -12.42 -3.80 11.41
CA ALA A 92 -12.64 -2.64 12.29
C ALA A 92 -13.74 -1.71 11.75
N ASN A 93 -13.72 -1.42 10.45
CA ASN A 93 -14.76 -0.60 9.81
C ASN A 93 -16.15 -1.27 9.86
N ILE A 94 -16.22 -2.59 9.65
CA ILE A 94 -17.46 -3.37 9.78
C ILE A 94 -17.98 -3.32 11.21
N ALA A 95 -17.09 -3.51 12.20
CA ALA A 95 -17.43 -3.44 13.62
C ALA A 95 -18.05 -2.07 13.99
N GLN A 96 -17.44 -0.98 13.55
CA GLN A 96 -17.96 0.38 13.75
C GLN A 96 -19.36 0.55 13.15
N CYS A 97 -19.62 -0.04 11.97
CA CYS A 97 -20.95 0.01 11.38
C CYS A 97 -21.99 -0.74 12.22
N TYR A 98 -21.62 -1.90 12.79
CA TYR A 98 -22.49 -2.63 13.71
C TYR A 98 -22.73 -1.86 15.03
N GLU A 99 -21.74 -1.15 15.56
CA GLU A 99 -21.91 -0.29 16.74
C GLU A 99 -22.92 0.84 16.49
N GLU A 100 -22.80 1.53 15.35
CA GLU A 100 -23.73 2.58 14.94
C GLU A 100 -25.16 2.04 14.70
N LEU A 101 -25.29 0.76 14.34
CA LEU A 101 -26.56 0.03 14.22
C LEU A 101 -27.08 -0.53 15.56
N HIS A 102 -26.35 -0.32 16.66
CA HIS A 102 -26.66 -0.86 17.99
C HIS A 102 -26.64 -2.40 18.09
N ASP A 103 -25.87 -3.07 17.24
CA ASP A 103 -25.62 -4.51 17.28
C ASP A 103 -24.27 -4.80 17.95
N SER A 104 -24.28 -4.86 19.28
CA SER A 104 -23.06 -5.05 20.08
C SER A 104 -22.37 -6.39 19.86
N ASP A 105 -23.15 -7.43 19.53
CA ASP A 105 -22.61 -8.79 19.39
C ASP A 105 -21.79 -8.90 18.11
N ASN A 106 -22.32 -8.40 16.99
CA ASN A 106 -21.58 -8.37 15.73
C ASN A 106 -20.43 -7.37 15.76
N ALA A 107 -20.59 -6.22 16.42
CA ALA A 107 -19.50 -5.27 16.63
C ALA A 107 -18.32 -5.93 17.34
N LYS A 108 -18.57 -6.56 18.51
CA LYS A 108 -17.55 -7.23 19.30
C LYS A 108 -16.82 -8.31 18.50
N ARG A 109 -17.57 -9.18 17.81
CA ARG A 109 -17.00 -10.25 16.98
C ARG A 109 -16.06 -9.71 15.90
N ASN A 110 -16.43 -8.63 15.24
CA ASN A 110 -15.61 -8.03 14.20
C ASN A 110 -14.37 -7.31 14.76
N TYR A 111 -14.45 -6.71 15.95
CA TYR A 111 -13.24 -6.20 16.61
C TYR A 111 -12.26 -7.31 17.00
N GLU A 112 -12.75 -8.43 17.53
CA GLU A 112 -11.90 -9.60 17.84
C GLU A 112 -11.21 -10.14 16.58
N LEU A 113 -11.95 -10.20 15.45
CA LEU A 113 -11.37 -10.57 14.15
C LEU A 113 -10.34 -9.53 13.69
N SER A 114 -10.64 -8.24 13.79
CA SER A 114 -9.69 -7.16 13.44
C SER A 114 -8.38 -7.32 14.21
N ASP A 115 -8.46 -7.52 15.53
CA ASP A 115 -7.30 -7.70 16.41
C ASP A 115 -6.49 -8.95 16.06
N SER A 116 -7.15 -10.04 15.65
CA SER A 116 -6.47 -11.28 15.24
C SER A 116 -5.60 -11.13 14.00
N TYR A 117 -5.85 -10.09 13.17
CA TYR A 117 -5.07 -9.78 11.97
C TYR A 117 -4.07 -8.63 12.17
N LYS A 118 -4.01 -8.02 13.36
CA LYS A 118 -2.97 -7.06 13.71
C LYS A 118 -1.67 -7.79 14.05
N GLY A 119 -0.54 -7.17 13.72
CA GLY A 119 0.78 -7.68 14.11
C GLY A 119 1.79 -7.60 12.97
N ALA A 120 2.91 -8.32 13.14
CA ALA A 120 3.97 -8.35 12.14
C ALA A 120 3.48 -9.01 10.83
N PRO A 121 3.89 -8.49 9.66
CA PRO A 121 3.49 -9.07 8.38
C PRO A 121 3.94 -10.53 8.24
N SER A 122 3.08 -11.38 7.67
CA SER A 122 3.39 -12.79 7.40
C SER A 122 4.01 -13.04 6.02
N ASP A 123 4.14 -12.00 5.21
CA ASP A 123 4.60 -12.04 3.82
C ASP A 123 5.97 -12.73 3.72
N LYS A 124 6.11 -13.61 2.73
CA LYS A 124 7.34 -14.39 2.48
C LYS A 124 8.19 -13.84 1.33
N GLY A 125 7.74 -12.77 0.67
CA GLY A 125 8.43 -12.18 -0.46
C GLY A 125 8.16 -12.94 -1.78
N PRO A 126 9.10 -12.90 -2.75
CA PRO A 126 10.42 -12.26 -2.69
C PRO A 126 10.33 -10.76 -2.40
N PHE A 127 11.41 -10.22 -1.84
CA PHE A 127 11.52 -8.81 -1.46
C PHE A 127 12.57 -8.09 -2.28
N TYR A 128 12.33 -6.80 -2.49
CA TYR A 128 13.10 -5.96 -3.39
C TYR A 128 13.45 -4.62 -2.74
N HIS A 129 14.69 -4.19 -2.93
CA HIS A 129 15.18 -2.87 -2.53
C HIS A 129 15.66 -2.10 -3.76
N GLY A 130 15.04 -0.94 -4.01
CA GLY A 130 15.41 -0.05 -5.10
C GLY A 130 16.36 1.04 -4.66
N THR A 131 17.51 1.17 -5.32
CA THR A 131 18.53 2.17 -4.99
C THR A 131 19.42 2.51 -6.19
N LYS A 132 20.36 3.43 -5.98
CA LYS A 132 21.48 3.72 -6.89
C LYS A 132 22.84 3.31 -6.34
N ALA A 133 22.86 2.75 -5.13
CA ALA A 133 24.07 2.19 -4.54
C ALA A 133 24.56 0.97 -5.35
N ASP A 134 25.87 0.87 -5.53
CA ASP A 134 26.53 -0.25 -6.20
C ASP A 134 26.90 -1.31 -5.16
N LEU A 135 26.02 -2.31 -5.01
CA LEU A 135 26.08 -3.38 -4.03
C LEU A 135 26.28 -4.73 -4.73
N LYS A 136 26.82 -5.70 -4.00
CA LYS A 136 27.08 -7.06 -4.46
C LYS A 136 26.29 -8.07 -3.63
N VAL A 137 26.09 -9.25 -4.20
CA VAL A 137 25.53 -10.39 -3.46
C VAL A 137 26.39 -10.68 -2.23
N GLY A 138 25.74 -10.82 -1.07
CA GLY A 138 26.38 -10.98 0.23
C GLY A 138 26.50 -9.68 1.04
N ASP A 139 26.38 -8.51 0.40
CA ASP A 139 26.42 -7.23 1.12
C ASP A 139 25.22 -7.10 2.06
N LEU A 140 25.44 -6.40 3.18
CA LEU A 140 24.41 -6.04 4.14
C LEU A 140 24.07 -4.56 4.00
N LEU A 141 22.80 -4.29 3.72
CA LEU A 141 22.27 -2.94 3.64
C LEU A 141 21.59 -2.58 4.96
N THR A 142 22.02 -1.50 5.59
CA THR A 142 21.58 -1.09 6.92
C THR A 142 20.79 0.21 6.89
N ALA A 143 20.01 0.47 7.94
CA ALA A 143 19.46 1.79 8.20
C ALA A 143 20.57 2.82 8.52
N GLY A 144 20.19 4.08 8.70
CA GLY A 144 21.08 5.19 9.09
C GLY A 144 21.52 6.10 7.94
N GLY A 145 21.09 5.84 6.70
CA GLY A 145 21.31 6.73 5.56
C GLY A 145 20.44 8.00 5.61
N VAL A 146 20.79 8.99 4.79
CA VAL A 146 19.98 10.20 4.62
C VAL A 146 18.75 9.89 3.75
N SER A 147 17.59 10.45 4.10
CA SER A 147 16.34 10.28 3.37
C SER A 147 16.48 10.69 1.90
N ASN A 148 15.86 9.90 1.01
CA ASN A 148 15.76 10.21 -0.41
C ASN A 148 14.84 11.42 -0.68
N TYR A 149 14.00 11.79 0.29
CA TYR A 149 12.97 12.82 0.14
C TYR A 149 13.28 14.08 0.94
N GLU A 150 13.87 13.94 2.14
CA GLU A 150 14.18 15.04 3.04
C GLU A 150 15.71 15.13 3.29
N PRO A 151 16.41 16.19 2.83
CA PRO A 151 17.88 16.27 2.91
C PRO A 151 18.50 16.16 4.31
N GLU A 152 17.77 16.53 5.36
CA GLU A 152 18.30 16.58 6.74
C GLU A 152 17.79 15.41 7.61
N LEU A 153 16.93 14.55 7.08
CA LEU A 153 16.36 13.43 7.83
C LEU A 153 17.25 12.20 7.73
N GLN A 154 17.74 11.70 8.86
CA GLN A 154 18.42 10.42 8.95
C GLN A 154 17.41 9.29 9.18
N MET A 155 17.44 8.25 8.33
CA MET A 155 16.45 7.17 8.37
C MET A 155 16.80 6.13 9.45
N ASN A 156 15.87 5.86 10.36
CA ASN A 156 15.95 4.85 11.41
C ASN A 156 15.70 3.43 10.88
N HIS A 157 15.13 3.33 9.68
CA HIS A 157 14.77 2.08 9.04
C HIS A 157 15.31 1.98 7.62
N ILE A 158 15.44 0.74 7.15
CA ILE A 158 15.64 0.42 5.76
C ILE A 158 14.34 -0.08 5.13
N TYR A 159 14.02 0.42 3.94
CA TYR A 159 12.73 0.21 3.28
C TYR A 159 12.88 -0.75 2.10
N PHE A 160 11.89 -1.60 1.92
CA PHE A 160 11.84 -2.58 0.84
C PHE A 160 10.38 -2.92 0.51
N THR A 161 10.15 -3.69 -0.55
CA THR A 161 8.79 -4.05 -0.97
C THR A 161 8.78 -5.43 -1.60
N ALA A 162 7.65 -6.12 -1.57
CA ALA A 162 7.44 -7.33 -2.36
C ALA A 162 7.02 -7.04 -3.82
N ASN A 163 7.07 -5.77 -4.26
CA ASN A 163 6.76 -5.34 -5.63
C ASN A 163 8.01 -4.80 -6.35
N PRO A 164 8.58 -5.49 -7.36
CA PRO A 164 9.78 -5.04 -8.06
C PRO A 164 9.55 -3.74 -8.84
N ASN A 165 8.33 -3.46 -9.30
CA ASN A 165 8.00 -2.16 -9.93
C ASN A 165 7.97 -1.04 -8.89
N GLY A 166 7.53 -1.33 -7.66
CA GLY A 166 7.63 -0.41 -6.53
C GLY A 166 9.08 -0.11 -6.17
N ALA A 167 9.93 -1.14 -6.13
CA ALA A 167 11.37 -0.96 -5.95
C ALA A 167 12.00 -0.19 -7.11
N GLY A 168 11.59 -0.44 -8.35
CA GLY A 168 12.03 0.34 -9.53
C GLY A 168 11.73 1.84 -9.40
N LEU A 169 10.52 2.19 -8.93
CA LEU A 169 10.17 3.57 -8.61
C LEU A 169 11.09 4.15 -7.51
N ALA A 170 11.34 3.40 -6.45
CA ALA A 170 12.26 3.82 -5.38
C ALA A 170 13.69 4.06 -5.92
N ALA A 171 14.19 3.20 -6.80
CA ALA A 171 15.50 3.37 -7.43
C ALA A 171 15.59 4.65 -8.29
N ALA A 172 14.53 4.95 -9.05
CA ALA A 172 14.46 6.17 -9.86
C ALA A 172 14.40 7.45 -9.01
N LEU A 173 13.77 7.37 -7.84
CA LEU A 173 13.67 8.47 -6.88
C LEU A 173 14.88 8.58 -5.94
N ALA A 174 15.72 7.55 -5.86
CA ALA A 174 16.90 7.56 -5.00
C ALA A 174 17.88 8.68 -5.38
N LYS A 175 18.49 9.27 -4.35
CA LYS A 175 19.55 10.27 -4.51
C LYS A 175 20.83 9.64 -5.06
N GLY A 176 21.65 10.46 -5.72
CA GLY A 176 22.90 10.05 -6.35
C GLY A 176 22.82 9.92 -7.87
N GLU A 177 24.01 9.87 -8.48
CA GLU A 177 24.22 9.80 -9.93
C GLU A 177 24.45 8.36 -10.43
N GLY A 178 24.45 7.38 -9.52
CA GLY A 178 24.58 5.97 -9.84
C GLY A 178 23.43 5.44 -10.69
N ARG A 179 23.65 4.28 -11.32
CA ARG A 179 22.62 3.57 -12.09
C ARG A 179 21.49 3.11 -11.17
N GLU A 180 20.25 3.21 -11.63
CA GLU A 180 19.10 2.59 -10.98
C GLU A 180 19.26 1.07 -10.91
N ARG A 181 19.08 0.50 -9.71
CA ARG A 181 19.21 -0.92 -9.44
C ARG A 181 18.08 -1.40 -8.53
N VAL A 182 17.63 -2.62 -8.76
CA VAL A 182 16.66 -3.31 -7.90
C VAL A 182 17.32 -4.59 -7.41
N TYR A 183 17.58 -4.67 -6.11
CA TYR A 183 18.16 -5.86 -5.50
C TYR A 183 17.08 -6.77 -4.95
N ILE A 184 17.25 -8.08 -5.14
CA ILE A 184 16.50 -9.09 -4.40
C ILE A 184 17.17 -9.22 -3.03
N ILE A 185 16.38 -9.11 -1.97
CA ILE A 185 16.89 -9.07 -0.60
C ILE A 185 16.25 -10.12 0.29
N GLU A 186 16.98 -10.47 1.35
CA GLU A 186 16.50 -11.27 2.47
C GLU A 186 16.61 -10.44 3.76
N PRO A 187 15.50 -10.15 4.46
CA PRO A 187 15.56 -9.51 5.77
C PRO A 187 16.30 -10.39 6.78
N THR A 188 17.23 -9.81 7.54
CA THR A 188 18.00 -10.58 8.54
C THR A 188 17.31 -10.67 9.91
N GLY A 189 16.20 -9.95 10.09
CA GLY A 189 15.39 -9.97 11.29
C GLY A 189 13.95 -9.51 11.03
N GLY A 190 13.26 -9.13 12.11
CA GLY A 190 11.86 -8.70 12.04
C GLY A 190 11.68 -7.40 11.24
N PHE A 191 10.54 -7.29 10.57
CA PHE A 191 10.14 -6.11 9.82
C PHE A 191 8.65 -5.82 10.04
N GLU A 192 8.23 -4.62 9.65
CA GLU A 192 6.85 -4.14 9.79
C GLU A 192 6.38 -3.49 8.49
N ASP A 193 5.06 -3.30 8.37
CA ASP A 193 4.46 -2.53 7.29
C ASP A 193 5.00 -1.09 7.28
N ASP A 194 5.22 -0.54 6.09
CA ASP A 194 5.62 0.87 5.96
C ASP A 194 4.42 1.78 6.30
N PRO A 195 4.46 2.52 7.42
CA PRO A 195 3.35 3.36 7.85
C PRO A 195 3.14 4.58 6.94
N ASN A 196 4.08 4.88 6.03
CA ASN A 196 3.94 6.00 5.09
C ASN A 196 2.96 5.68 3.95
N VAL A 197 2.66 4.40 3.71
CA VAL A 197 1.78 3.95 2.61
C VAL A 197 0.69 2.97 3.05
N THR A 198 0.79 2.40 4.26
CA THR A 198 -0.21 1.50 4.86
C THR A 198 -1.36 2.30 5.47
N ASP A 199 -2.60 1.87 5.20
CA ASP A 199 -3.84 2.51 5.69
C ASP A 199 -3.94 4.01 5.38
N LYS A 200 -3.29 4.47 4.29
CA LYS A 200 -3.36 5.87 3.84
C LYS A 200 -4.47 6.07 2.81
N LYS A 201 -4.26 5.53 1.61
CA LYS A 201 -5.22 5.65 0.50
C LYS A 201 -6.13 4.43 0.42
N PHE A 202 -5.56 3.26 0.66
CA PHE A 202 -6.21 1.95 0.59
C PHE A 202 -6.13 1.26 1.96
N PRO A 203 -7.03 0.32 2.26
CA PRO A 203 -6.99 -0.40 3.53
C PRO A 203 -5.82 -1.40 3.54
N GLY A 204 -5.06 -1.41 4.62
CA GLY A 204 -3.84 -2.19 4.78
C GLY A 204 -2.69 -1.73 3.88
N ASN A 205 -1.77 -2.66 3.61
CA ASN A 205 -0.53 -2.47 2.87
C ASN A 205 -0.60 -3.10 1.47
N LEU A 206 -1.46 -2.58 0.59
CA LEU A 206 -1.62 -3.14 -0.76
C LEU A 206 -0.37 -2.98 -1.64
N THR A 207 0.49 -2.01 -1.34
CA THR A 207 1.78 -1.86 -2.03
C THR A 207 2.81 -2.90 -1.59
N ARG A 208 2.52 -3.66 -0.52
CA ARG A 208 3.43 -4.61 0.12
C ARG A 208 4.78 -3.96 0.39
N SER A 209 4.75 -2.77 0.98
CA SER A 209 5.92 -1.97 1.34
C SER A 209 6.22 -2.13 2.82
N TYR A 210 7.48 -2.37 3.15
CA TYR A 210 7.92 -2.75 4.47
C TYR A 210 9.13 -1.92 4.89
N ARG A 211 9.40 -1.94 6.19
CA ARG A 211 10.61 -1.35 6.77
C ARG A 211 11.19 -2.22 7.89
N SER A 212 12.50 -2.17 8.06
CA SER A 212 13.24 -2.94 9.07
C SER A 212 14.28 -2.07 9.75
N LYS A 213 14.56 -2.33 11.04
CA LYS A 213 15.76 -1.81 11.73
C LYS A 213 16.98 -2.71 11.50
N GLU A 214 16.71 -4.00 11.33
CA GLU A 214 17.73 -5.01 11.06
C GLU A 214 18.19 -4.93 9.59
N PRO A 215 19.45 -5.30 9.29
CA PRO A 215 19.98 -5.27 7.94
C PRO A 215 19.18 -6.11 6.94
N LEU A 216 19.28 -5.75 5.66
CA LEU A 216 18.82 -6.56 4.53
C LEU A 216 20.03 -7.15 3.82
N ARG A 217 20.04 -8.47 3.58
CA ARG A 217 21.10 -9.14 2.81
C ARG A 217 20.77 -9.11 1.33
N ILE A 218 21.72 -8.67 0.51
CA ILE A 218 21.59 -8.75 -0.95
C ILE A 218 21.79 -10.21 -1.38
N ILE A 219 20.77 -10.81 -2.00
CA ILE A 219 20.83 -12.19 -2.51
C ILE A 219 20.79 -12.27 -4.04
N GLY A 220 20.51 -11.16 -4.71
CA GLY A 220 20.53 -11.06 -6.18
C GLY A 220 20.21 -9.65 -6.67
N GLU A 221 20.21 -9.47 -7.99
CA GLU A 221 19.73 -8.27 -8.67
C GLU A 221 18.57 -8.70 -9.58
N GLU A 222 17.41 -8.08 -9.42
CA GLU A 222 16.28 -8.22 -10.34
C GLU A 222 16.58 -7.38 -11.57
N THR A 223 16.36 -7.88 -12.78
CA THR A 223 16.57 -7.15 -14.05
C THR A 223 15.30 -6.84 -14.82
N GLU A 224 14.20 -7.51 -14.48
CA GLU A 224 12.92 -7.42 -15.14
C GLU A 224 11.95 -6.58 -14.32
N TRP A 225 12.17 -5.27 -14.32
CA TRP A 225 11.25 -4.32 -13.71
C TRP A 225 10.92 -3.17 -14.66
N ARG A 226 9.75 -2.58 -14.46
CA ARG A 226 9.30 -1.46 -15.28
C ARG A 226 10.13 -0.21 -14.98
N LYS A 227 10.88 0.26 -15.98
CA LYS A 227 11.53 1.57 -15.93
C LYS A 227 10.54 2.69 -16.21
N LEU A 228 10.66 3.76 -15.43
CA LEU A 228 9.86 4.97 -15.61
C LEU A 228 10.54 5.88 -16.62
N THR A 229 9.75 6.59 -17.41
CA THR A 229 10.28 7.65 -18.28
C THR A 229 10.67 8.87 -17.45
N THR A 230 11.57 9.71 -17.97
CA THR A 230 11.97 10.96 -17.31
C THR A 230 10.77 11.82 -16.93
N THR A 231 9.76 11.91 -17.80
CA THR A 231 8.52 12.64 -17.52
C THR A 231 7.74 12.05 -16.35
N GLN A 232 7.66 10.72 -16.25
CA GLN A 232 7.00 10.05 -15.13
C GLN A 232 7.77 10.29 -13.82
N VAL A 233 9.09 10.21 -13.84
CA VAL A 233 9.93 10.48 -12.67
C VAL A 233 9.78 11.93 -12.20
N SER A 234 9.80 12.90 -13.12
CA SER A 234 9.58 14.32 -12.79
C SER A 234 8.22 14.54 -12.13
N LYS A 235 7.15 13.95 -12.68
CA LYS A 235 5.81 14.02 -12.09
C LYS A 235 5.78 13.44 -10.68
N TRP A 236 6.41 12.28 -10.47
CA TRP A 236 6.51 11.67 -9.14
C TRP A 236 7.23 12.58 -8.13
N ARG A 237 8.33 13.22 -8.55
CA ARG A 237 9.06 14.17 -7.68
C ARG A 237 8.19 15.37 -7.31
N GLU A 238 7.44 15.93 -8.26
CA GLU A 238 6.49 17.00 -7.99
C GLU A 238 5.39 16.56 -7.02
N ASP A 239 4.80 15.38 -7.24
CA ASP A 239 3.72 14.86 -6.40
C ASP A 239 4.21 14.57 -4.97
N VAL A 240 5.43 14.05 -4.81
CA VAL A 240 6.06 13.86 -3.50
C VAL A 240 6.34 15.20 -2.82
N ALA A 241 6.86 16.19 -3.55
CA ALA A 241 7.12 17.53 -2.99
C ALA A 241 5.84 18.28 -2.59
N LYS A 242 4.70 17.99 -3.22
CA LYS A 242 3.39 18.57 -2.87
C LYS A 242 2.74 17.91 -1.66
N LYS A 243 3.11 16.67 -1.32
CA LYS A 243 2.53 15.99 -0.15
C LYS A 243 2.90 16.76 1.11
N LYS A 244 1.86 17.14 1.86
CA LYS A 244 1.98 17.70 3.20
C LYS A 244 1.92 16.54 4.19
N GLY A 245 3.02 16.23 4.85
CA GLY A 245 3.10 15.20 5.88
C GLY A 245 4.55 14.86 6.18
N GLU A 246 4.86 14.75 7.47
CA GLU A 246 6.19 14.32 7.92
C GLU A 246 6.38 12.84 7.61
N ILE A 247 7.60 12.48 7.19
CA ILE A 247 7.98 11.07 7.05
C ILE A 247 7.92 10.41 8.43
N ILE A 248 7.11 9.35 8.55
CA ILE A 248 7.07 8.53 9.75
C ILE A 248 8.33 7.66 9.70
N ASN A 249 9.33 8.06 10.49
CA ASN A 249 10.67 7.48 10.54
C ASN A 249 10.83 6.48 11.68
#